data_AF-A0A2P8KUJ4-F1
#
_entry.id   AF-A0A2P8KUJ4-F1
#
_cell.length_a   1.000
_cell.length_b   1.000
_cell.length_c   1.000
_cell.angle_alpha   90.00
_cell.angle_beta   90.00
_cell.angle_gamma   90.00
#
_symmetry.space_group_name_H-M   'P 1'
#
loop_
_entity.id
_entity.type
_entity.pdbx_description
1 polymer ?
#
loop_
_entity_poly.entity_id
_entity_poly.type
_entity_poly.pdbx_seq_one_letter_code
_entity_poly.pdbx_strand_id
1 'polypeptide(L)' 'MTDEEREAHIKSCGLLLLKAHREGDVEGAKHWLALQNEAIKARTPRQVARMEGCYFAEQGDLARQAAEGGTSLG' A
#
# COMPACT_ATOMS: atom_id res chain seq x y z
N MET A 1 -12.41 3.57 -11.59
CA MET A 1 -12.27 2.44 -10.66
C MET A 1 -12.90 2.85 -9.35
N THR A 2 -13.89 2.11 -8.88
CA THR A 2 -14.48 2.27 -7.55
C THR A 2 -13.51 1.82 -6.46
N ASP A 3 -13.85 2.09 -5.19
CA ASP A 3 -13.06 1.61 -4.06
C ASP A 3 -13.03 0.07 -4.01
N GLU A 4 -14.15 -0.59 -4.28
CA GLU A 4 -14.24 -2.05 -4.32
C GLU A 4 -13.44 -2.65 -5.48
N GLU A 5 -13.50 -2.04 -6.66
CA GLU A 5 -12.71 -2.45 -7.82
C GLU A 5 -11.20 -2.27 -7.55
N ARG A 6 -10.81 -1.22 -6.83
CA ARG A 6 -9.41 -0.98 -6.46
C ARG A 6 -8.88 -2.03 -5.52
N GLU A 7 -9.61 -2.41 -4.49
CA GLU A 7 -9.17 -3.49 -3.60
C GLU A 7 -9.16 -4.85 -4.31
N ALA A 8 -10.12 -5.11 -5.20
CA ALA A 8 -10.10 -6.31 -6.04
C ALA A 8 -8.88 -6.36 -6.99
N HIS A 9 -8.49 -5.20 -7.53
CA HIS A 9 -7.29 -5.07 -8.36
C HIS A 9 -6.01 -5.29 -7.55
N ILE A 10 -5.85 -4.64 -6.39
CA ILE A 10 -4.71 -4.83 -5.47
C ILE A 10 -4.54 -6.31 -5.10
N LYS A 11 -5.65 -6.99 -4.79
CA LYS A 11 -5.66 -8.43 -4.48
C LYS A 11 -5.19 -9.27 -5.67
N SER A 12 -5.73 -8.98 -6.86
CA SER A 12 -5.37 -9.69 -8.10
C SER A 12 -3.88 -9.55 -8.42
N CYS A 13 -3.32 -8.33 -8.32
CA CYS A 13 -1.89 -8.11 -8.50
C CYS A 13 -1.05 -8.91 -7.51
N GLY A 14 -1.47 -9.00 -6.24
CA GLY A 14 -0.78 -9.82 -5.23
C GLY A 14 -0.76 -11.31 -5.56
N LEU A 15 -1.88 -11.86 -6.07
CA LEU A 15 -1.93 -13.26 -6.49
C LEU A 15 -1.04 -13.53 -7.72
N LEU A 16 -1.00 -12.60 -8.67
CA LEU A 16 -0.15 -12.70 -9.86
C LEU A 16 1.33 -12.56 -9.53
N LEU A 17 1.69 -11.69 -8.58
CA LEU A 17 3.03 -11.57 -8.01
C LEU A 17 3.49 -12.91 -7.41
N LEU A 18 2.66 -13.53 -6.56
CA LEU A 18 2.98 -14.83 -5.95
C LEU A 18 3.14 -15.94 -6.99
N LYS A 19 2.30 -15.92 -8.04
CA LYS A 19 2.43 -16.86 -9.16
C LYS A 19 3.76 -16.67 -9.90
N ALA A 20 4.10 -15.42 -10.26
CA ALA A 20 5.35 -15.11 -10.95
C ALA A 20 6.58 -15.55 -10.14
N HIS A 21 6.58 -15.33 -8.82
CA HIS A 21 7.63 -15.83 -7.94
C HIS A 21 7.75 -17.36 -7.96
N ARG A 22 6.62 -18.08 -7.93
CA ARG A 22 6.61 -19.55 -8.00
C ARG A 22 7.15 -20.08 -9.33
N GLU A 23 6.92 -19.35 -10.41
CA GLU A 23 7.33 -19.71 -11.77
C GLU A 23 8.76 -19.25 -12.11
N GLY A 24 9.43 -18.52 -11.21
CA GLY A 24 10.75 -17.93 -11.46
C GLY A 24 10.73 -16.74 -12.42
N ASP A 25 9.56 -16.18 -12.70
CA ASP A 25 9.38 -15.01 -13.57
C ASP A 25 9.66 -13.71 -12.79
N VAL A 26 10.94 -13.31 -12.81
CA VAL A 26 11.43 -12.14 -12.08
C VAL A 26 10.85 -10.84 -12.62
N GLU A 27 10.73 -10.70 -13.94
CA GLU A 27 10.22 -9.46 -14.54
C GLU A 27 8.70 -9.34 -14.36
N GLY A 28 7.96 -10.44 -14.47
CA GLY A 28 6.55 -10.50 -14.12
C GLY A 28 6.31 -10.11 -12.65
N ALA A 29 7.12 -10.63 -11.72
CA ALA A 29 7.02 -10.26 -10.31
C ALA A 29 7.23 -8.75 -10.09
N LYS A 30 8.27 -8.16 -10.68
CA LYS A 30 8.50 -6.70 -10.60
C LYS A 30 7.33 -5.89 -11.16
N HIS A 31 6.79 -6.33 -12.30
CA HIS A 31 5.65 -5.68 -12.94
C HIS A 31 4.40 -5.70 -12.04
N TRP A 32 4.03 -6.85 -11.50
CA TRP A 32 2.85 -6.98 -10.64
C TRP A 32 3.00 -6.23 -9.32
N LEU A 33 4.21 -6.22 -8.75
CA LEU A 33 4.51 -5.42 -7.56
C LEU A 33 4.37 -3.91 -7.83
N ALA A 34 4.87 -3.43 -8.96
CA ALA A 34 4.74 -2.02 -9.34
C ALA A 34 3.27 -1.61 -9.49
N LEU A 35 2.47 -2.40 -10.22
CA LEU A 35 1.03 -2.15 -10.36
C LEU A 35 0.28 -2.19 -9.02
N GLN A 36 0.60 -3.16 -8.17
CA GLN A 36 0.01 -3.26 -6.83
C GLN A 36 0.31 -2.00 -6.00
N ASN A 37 1.55 -1.53 -6.01
CA ASN A 37 1.97 -0.34 -5.27
C ASN A 37 1.28 0.94 -5.78
N GLU A 38 1.16 1.11 -7.09
CA GLU A 38 0.44 2.26 -7.66
C GLU A 38 -1.04 2.23 -7.27
N ALA A 39 -1.67 1.05 -7.29
CA ALA A 39 -3.06 0.91 -6.84
C ALA A 39 -3.24 1.19 -5.34
N ILE A 40 -2.29 0.75 -4.49
CA ILE A 40 -2.28 1.06 -3.04
C ILE A 40 -2.14 2.56 -2.80
N LYS A 41 -1.21 3.23 -3.50
CA LYS A 41 -1.03 4.70 -3.39
C LYS A 41 -2.27 5.47 -3.85
N ALA A 42 -3.00 4.93 -4.83
CA ALA A 42 -4.21 5.53 -5.35
C ALA A 42 -5.47 5.29 -4.49
N ARG A 43 -5.33 4.66 -3.30
CA ARG A 43 -6.45 4.49 -2.37
C ARG A 43 -7.06 5.83 -1.98
N THR A 44 -8.39 5.87 -1.91
CA THR A 44 -9.11 7.06 -1.46
C THR A 44 -8.96 7.23 0.05
N PRO A 45 -9.09 8.45 0.60
CA PRO A 45 -9.10 8.67 2.04
C PRO A 45 -10.13 7.80 2.77
N ARG A 46 -11.29 7.53 2.14
CA ARG A 46 -12.32 6.63 2.69
C ARG A 46 -11.82 5.19 2.84
N GLN A 47 -11.06 4.67 1.87
CA GLN A 47 -10.46 3.34 1.98
C GLN A 47 -9.37 3.31 3.05
N VAL A 48 -8.56 4.36 3.12
CA VAL A 48 -7.50 4.48 4.12
C VAL A 48 -8.11 4.52 5.53
N ALA A 49 -9.14 5.33 5.76
CA ALA A 49 -9.84 5.41 7.05
C ALA A 49 -10.43 4.07 7.53
N ARG A 50 -10.85 3.19 6.61
CA ARG A 50 -11.29 1.83 6.97
C ARG A 50 -10.13 0.94 7.47
N MET A 51 -8.90 1.23 7.08
CA MET A 51 -7.69 0.55 7.53
C MET A 51 -7.02 1.23 8.74
N GLU A 52 -7.32 2.51 8.99
CA GLU A 52 -6.73 3.32 10.07
C GLU A 52 -7.09 2.84 11.49
N GLY A 53 -8.05 1.91 11.63
CA GLY A 53 -8.26 1.16 12.87
C GLY A 53 -7.25 0.04 13.12
N CYS A 54 -6.17 -0.06 12.33
CA CYS A 54 -5.10 -1.03 12.54
C CYS A 54 -3.90 -0.39 13.24
N TYR A 55 -3.30 -1.16 14.15
CA TYR A 55 -2.12 -0.77 14.94
C TYR A 55 -1.03 -0.05 14.13
N PHE A 56 -0.78 -0.47 12.89
CA PHE A 56 0.28 0.13 12.04
C PHE A 56 -0.06 1.53 11.51
N ALA A 57 -1.34 1.85 11.34
CA ALA A 57 -1.75 3.20 10.97
C ALA A 57 -1.53 4.18 12.12
N GLU A 58 -1.90 3.78 13.35
CA GLU A 58 -1.60 4.55 14.56
C GLU A 58 -0.09 4.76 14.74
N GLN A 59 0.73 3.71 14.54
CA GLN A 59 2.19 3.86 14.60
C GLN A 59 2.74 4.77 13.48
N GLY A 60 2.15 4.72 12.27
CA GLY A 60 2.51 5.60 11.17
C GLY A 60 2.21 7.07 11.45
N ASP A 61 1.05 7.37 12.07
CA ASP A 61 0.68 8.72 12.47
C ASP A 61 1.58 9.25 13.59
N LEU A 62 1.91 8.42 14.58
CA LEU A 62 2.87 8.78 15.63
C LEU A 62 4.26 9.09 15.06
N ALA A 63 4.74 8.29 14.12
CA ALA A 63 6.03 8.52 13.45
C ALA A 63 6.03 9.82 12.63
N ARG A 64 4.92 10.12 11.93
CA ARG A 64 4.75 11.37 11.17
C ARG A 64 4.77 12.60 12.07
N GLN A 65 4.03 12.57 13.17
CA GLN A 65 4.01 13.64 14.17
C GLN A 65 5.38 13.86 14.81
N ALA A 66 6.13 12.78 15.09
CA ALA A 66 7.48 12.87 15.62
C ALA A 66 8.46 13.52 14.63
N ALA A 67 8.33 13.24 13.33
CA ALA A 67 9.14 13.85 12.28
C ALA A 67 8.83 15.34 12.11
N GLU A 68 7.55 15.73 12.19
CA GLU A 68 7.12 17.12 12.07
C GLU A 68 7.51 17.96 13.31
N GLY A 69 7.43 17.38 14.52
CA GLY A 69 7.84 18.02 15.77
C GLY A 69 9.35 18.16 15.97
N GLY A 70 10.17 17.43 15.21
CA GLY A 70 11.64 17.49 15.27
C GLY A 70 12.26 18.72 14.59
N THR A 71 11.47 19.53 13.89
CA THR A 71 11.95 20.74 13.19
C THR A 71 11.80 22.01 14.04
N SER A 72 12.20 21.93 15.32
CA SER A 72 12.34 23.11 16.18
C SER A 72 13.71 23.09 16.85
N LEU A 73 14.75 23.40 16.07
CA LEU A 73 16.02 23.86 16.61
C LEU A 73 15.93 25.39 16.76
N GLY A 74 15.55 25.82 17.96
CA GLY A 74 15.87 27.14 18.51
C GLY A 74 17.13 27.04 19.36
#